data_AF-A0A7W6H8D2-F1
#
_entry.id   AF-A0A7W6H8D2-F1
#
_cell.length_a   1.000
_cell.length_b   1.000
_cell.length_c   1.000
_cell.angle_alpha   90.00
_cell.angle_beta   90.00
_cell.angle_gamma   90.00
#
_symmetry.space_group_name_H-M   'P 1'
#
loop_
_entity.id
_entity.type
_entity.pdbx_description
1 polymer ?
#
loop_
_entity_poly.entity_id
_entity_poly.type
_entity_poly.pdbx_seq_one_letter_code
_entity_poly.pdbx_strand_id
1 'polypeptide(L)'
;MIGLGYQALYVNLANGAQADNPLGKDKRVRQAFSLAIDRDAINQVIYEGTQAAGNQPFLPESPWFDKAHPVPARDIEKAKAGVVSVTCSFRPPTCR
;
A
#
# COMPACT_ATOMS: atom_id res chain seq x y z
N MET A 1 14.53 -19.77 -3.42
CA MET A 1 15.31 -18.52 -3.54
C MET A 1 14.37 -17.49 -4.13
N ILE A 2 14.03 -16.46 -3.37
CA ILE A 2 13.17 -15.37 -3.83
C ILE A 2 14.08 -14.43 -4.62
N GLY A 3 13.74 -14.14 -5.88
CA GLY A 3 14.60 -13.39 -6.78
C GLY A 3 14.68 -11.91 -6.40
N LEU A 4 15.72 -11.20 -6.87
CA LEU A 4 15.90 -9.75 -6.66
C LEU A 4 14.84 -8.88 -7.37
N GLY A 5 13.85 -9.49 -8.03
CA GLY A 5 12.77 -8.78 -8.72
C GLY A 5 11.81 -8.15 -7.72
N TYR A 6 11.77 -6.81 -7.70
CA TYR A 6 10.83 -6.05 -6.88
C TYR A 6 9.71 -5.48 -7.76
N GLN A 7 8.45 -5.78 -7.40
CA GLN A 7 7.26 -5.20 -8.03
C GLN A 7 6.68 -4.14 -7.12
N ALA A 8 6.57 -2.91 -7.63
CA ALA A 8 6.16 -1.75 -6.86
C ALA A 8 5.06 -0.97 -7.56
N LEU A 9 4.13 -0.44 -6.78
CA LEU A 9 3.21 0.58 -7.23
C LEU A 9 3.67 1.93 -6.71
N TYR A 10 3.88 2.88 -7.62
CA TYR A 10 4.25 4.25 -7.28
C TYR A 10 3.08 5.19 -7.55
N VAL A 11 2.90 6.16 -6.65
CA VAL A 11 1.90 7.22 -6.81
C VAL A 11 2.65 8.51 -7.20
N ASN A 12 2.28 9.10 -8.33
CA ASN A 12 2.86 10.37 -8.76
C ASN A 12 2.25 11.54 -7.98
N LEU A 13 2.96 11.98 -6.94
CA LEU A 13 2.51 13.05 -6.04
C LEU A 13 2.68 14.47 -6.64
N ALA A 14 3.53 14.63 -7.65
CA ALA A 14 3.88 15.92 -8.23
C ALA A 14 3.25 16.14 -9.62
N ASN A 15 2.19 15.42 -9.96
CA ASN A 15 1.52 15.47 -11.26
C ASN A 15 0.63 16.72 -11.47
N GLY A 16 1.05 17.88 -10.97
CA GLY A 16 0.30 19.13 -11.05
C GLY A 16 -1.16 18.97 -10.58
N ALA A 17 -2.11 19.50 -11.37
CA ALA A 17 -3.55 19.43 -11.07
C ALA A 17 -4.07 17.99 -10.95
N GLN A 18 -3.45 17.01 -11.60
CA GLN A 18 -3.87 15.60 -11.52
C GLN A 18 -3.50 14.94 -10.19
N ALA A 19 -2.58 15.54 -9.41
CA ALA A 19 -2.28 15.13 -8.04
C ALA A 19 -3.15 15.86 -7.00
N ASP A 20 -4.01 16.79 -7.42
CA ASP A 20 -4.95 17.48 -6.53
C ASP A 20 -6.18 16.61 -6.22
N ASN A 21 -5.92 15.52 -5.50
CA ASN A 21 -6.93 14.60 -5.01
C ASN A 21 -6.45 13.93 -3.72
N PRO A 22 -7.32 13.23 -2.97
CA PRO A 22 -6.94 12.59 -1.72
C PRO A 22 -5.78 11.60 -1.83
N LEU A 23 -5.64 10.89 -2.97
CA LEU A 23 -4.56 9.94 -3.19
C LEU A 23 -3.19 10.63 -3.29
N GLY A 24 -3.14 11.82 -3.91
CA GLY A 24 -1.94 12.65 -3.99
C GLY A 24 -1.65 13.42 -2.69
N LYS A 25 -2.68 14.02 -2.07
CA LYS A 25 -2.51 14.95 -0.94
C LYS A 25 -2.41 14.29 0.43
N ASP A 26 -3.03 13.13 0.66
CA ASP A 26 -3.07 12.51 1.99
C ASP A 26 -2.40 11.13 2.02
N LYS A 27 -1.36 11.01 2.86
CA LYS A 27 -0.63 9.73 3.06
C LYS A 27 -1.53 8.62 3.61
N ARG A 28 -2.57 8.95 4.36
CA ARG A 28 -3.50 7.97 4.96
C ARG A 28 -4.29 7.22 3.89
N VAL A 29 -4.61 7.88 2.77
CA VAL A 29 -5.27 7.21 1.63
C VAL A 29 -4.34 6.19 1.00
N ARG A 30 -3.05 6.52 0.86
CA ARG A 30 -2.03 5.59 0.33
C ARG A 30 -1.79 4.42 1.29
N GLN A 31 -1.79 4.68 2.59
CA GLN A 31 -1.70 3.62 3.61
C GLN A 31 -2.92 2.71 3.60
N ALA A 32 -4.13 3.28 3.52
CA ALA A 32 -5.38 2.53 3.39
C ALA A 32 -5.39 1.68 2.11
N PHE A 33 -4.93 2.23 0.99
CA PHE A 33 -4.77 1.49 -0.25
C PHE A 33 -3.79 0.33 -0.11
N SER A 34 -2.65 0.53 0.56
CA SER A 34 -1.70 -0.56 0.83
C SER A 34 -2.31 -1.67 1.69
N LEU A 35 -3.15 -1.35 2.68
CA LEU A 35 -3.88 -2.31 3.52
C LEU A 35 -4.97 -3.05 2.75
N ALA A 36 -5.52 -2.45 1.68
CA ALA A 36 -6.53 -3.10 0.86
C ALA A 36 -5.98 -4.21 -0.05
N ILE A 37 -4.67 -4.23 -0.30
CA ILE A 37 -4.01 -5.18 -1.20
C ILE A 37 -3.70 -6.49 -0.46
N ASP A 38 -4.18 -7.59 -1.04
CA ASP A 38 -3.82 -8.94 -0.64
C ASP A 38 -2.53 -9.40 -1.33
N ARG A 39 -1.39 -9.16 -0.69
CA ARG A 39 -0.09 -9.55 -1.26
C ARG A 39 0.11 -11.06 -1.26
N ASP A 40 -0.50 -11.76 -0.29
CA ASP A 40 -0.41 -13.21 -0.19
C ASP A 40 -1.26 -13.89 -1.26
N ALA A 41 -2.47 -13.38 -1.53
CA ALA A 41 -3.27 -13.88 -2.65
C ALA A 41 -2.61 -13.62 -4.01
N ILE A 42 -1.98 -12.45 -4.21
CA ILE A 42 -1.19 -12.16 -5.42
C ILE A 42 -0.06 -13.19 -5.57
N ASN A 43 0.69 -13.43 -4.48
CA ASN A 43 1.75 -14.43 -4.48
C ASN A 43 1.22 -15.83 -4.82
N GLN A 44 0.09 -16.22 -4.24
CA GLN A 44 -0.51 -17.53 -4.45
C GLN A 44 -1.00 -17.73 -5.90
N VAL A 45 -1.66 -16.73 -6.48
CA VAL A 45 -2.31 -16.86 -7.79
C VAL A 45 -1.34 -16.68 -8.95
N ILE A 46 -0.43 -15.72 -8.86
CA ILE A 46 0.49 -15.39 -9.97
C ILE A 46 1.77 -16.22 -9.89
N TYR A 47 2.26 -16.48 -8.68
CA TYR A 47 3.57 -17.08 -8.44
C TYR A 47 3.51 -18.44 -7.75
N GLU A 48 2.31 -19.02 -7.59
CA GLU A 48 2.11 -20.33 -6.95
C GLU A 48 2.71 -20.41 -5.52
N GLY A 49 2.78 -19.26 -4.83
CA GLY A 49 3.34 -19.16 -3.48
C GLY A 49 4.87 -19.15 -3.40
N THR A 50 5.57 -19.04 -4.53
CA THR A 50 7.04 -19.13 -4.57
C THR A 50 7.78 -17.82 -4.25
N GLN A 51 7.08 -16.69 -4.20
CA GLN A 51 7.65 -15.38 -3.83
C GLN A 51 7.33 -15.03 -2.37
N ALA A 52 7.84 -13.90 -1.89
CA ALA A 52 7.40 -13.30 -0.63
C ALA A 52 6.65 -11.99 -0.89
N ALA A 53 5.67 -11.71 -0.05
CA ALA A 53 5.08 -10.38 0.02
C ALA A 53 6.17 -9.37 0.36
N GLY A 54 6.24 -8.28 -0.41
CA GLY A 54 7.24 -7.23 -0.26
C GLY A 54 6.62 -5.85 -0.07
N ASN A 55 7.31 -5.01 0.69
CA ASN A 55 7.04 -3.57 0.84
C ASN A 55 8.29 -2.70 0.65
N GLN A 56 9.43 -3.34 0.36
CA GLN A 56 10.75 -2.74 0.20
C GLN A 56 11.48 -3.45 -0.95
N PRO A 57 12.46 -2.79 -1.60
CA PRO A 57 13.24 -3.40 -2.67
C PRO A 57 14.25 -4.44 -2.18
N PHE A 58 14.40 -4.59 -0.86
CA PHE A 58 15.32 -5.55 -0.24
C PHE A 58 14.57 -6.80 0.22
N LEU A 59 15.17 -7.95 -0.04
CA LEU A 59 14.71 -9.23 0.49
C LEU A 59 14.86 -9.28 2.02
N PRO A 60 14.01 -10.01 2.75
CA PRO A 60 14.11 -10.14 4.21
C PRO A 60 15.48 -10.63 4.71
N GLU A 61 16.21 -11.42 3.92
CA GLU A 61 17.56 -11.89 4.27
C GLU A 61 18.66 -10.83 4.03
N SER A 62 18.34 -9.71 3.37
CA SER A 62 19.29 -8.64 3.09
C SER A 62 19.70 -7.90 4.37
N PRO A 63 20.98 -7.53 4.53
CA PRO A 63 21.42 -6.62 5.59
C PRO A 63 20.73 -5.26 5.57
N TRP A 64 20.19 -4.86 4.41
CA TRP A 64 19.50 -3.58 4.21
C TRP A 64 17.97 -3.66 4.36
N PHE A 65 17.44 -4.82 4.74
CA PHE A 65 16.02 -4.95 5.05
C PHE A 65 15.70 -4.21 6.35
N ASP A 66 14.79 -3.24 6.26
CA ASP A 66 14.35 -2.50 7.45
C ASP A 66 13.24 -3.26 8.17
N LYS A 67 13.64 -3.92 9.26
CA LYS A 67 12.76 -4.70 10.15
C LYS A 67 11.74 -3.86 10.92
N ALA A 68 11.96 -2.55 11.06
CA ALA A 68 11.01 -1.67 11.75
C ALA A 68 9.74 -1.43 10.92
N HIS A 69 9.79 -1.69 9.61
CA HIS A 69 8.68 -1.50 8.69
C HIS A 69 8.31 -2.83 8.01
N PRO A 70 7.67 -3.76 8.73
CA PRO A 70 7.24 -5.03 8.15
C PRO A 70 6.15 -4.81 7.09
N VAL A 71 5.99 -5.82 6.24
CA VAL A 71 4.95 -5.84 5.22
C VAL A 71 3.58 -5.82 5.91
N PRO A 72 2.72 -4.82 5.63
CA PRO A 72 1.40 -4.79 6.24
C PRO A 72 0.53 -5.92 5.67
N ALA A 73 -0.07 -6.69 6.58
CA ALA A 73 -1.11 -7.65 6.21
C ALA A 73 -2.34 -6.92 5.65
N ARG A 74 -3.13 -7.64 4.86
CA ARG A 74 -4.38 -7.11 4.33
C ARG A 74 -5.36 -6.84 5.47
N ASP A 75 -5.94 -5.65 5.48
CA ASP A 75 -6.96 -5.24 6.46
C ASP A 75 -7.97 -4.30 5.79
N ILE A 76 -9.11 -4.88 5.37
CA ILE A 76 -10.15 -4.16 4.65
C ILE A 76 -10.91 -3.20 5.58
N GLU A 77 -11.08 -3.53 6.85
CA GLU A 77 -11.82 -2.69 7.79
C GLU A 77 -11.03 -1.42 8.10
N LYS A 78 -9.73 -1.57 8.39
CA LYS A 78 -8.83 -0.44 8.63
C LYS A 78 -8.60 0.39 7.37
N ALA A 79 -8.55 -0.24 6.19
CA ALA A 79 -8.51 0.48 4.92
C ALA A 79 -9.75 1.35 4.73
N LYS A 80 -10.95 0.79 4.91
CA LYS A 80 -12.22 1.53 4.81
C LYS A 80 -12.28 2.67 5.82
N ALA A 81 -11.94 2.41 7.09
CA ALA A 81 -11.91 3.43 8.13
C ALA A 81 -10.93 4.58 7.77
N GLY A 82 -9.75 4.23 7.25
CA GLY A 82 -8.78 5.20 6.75
C GLY A 82 -9.35 6.09 5.64
N VAL A 83 -10.00 5.48 4.63
CA VAL A 83 -10.64 6.23 3.52
C VAL A 83 -11.78 7.12 4.01
N VAL A 84 -12.64 6.63 4.90
CA VAL A 84 -13.74 7.42 5.49
C VAL A 84 -13.19 8.62 6.25
N SER A 85 -12.16 8.40 7.08
CA SER A 85 -11.53 9.48 7.85
C SER A 85 -10.98 10.61 6.97
N VAL A 86 -10.40 10.27 5.81
CA VAL A 86 -9.88 11.26 4.86
C VAL A 86 -11.01 11.91 4.07
N THR A 87 -12.00 11.13 3.66
CA THR A 87 -13.19 11.64 2.95
C THR A 87 -13.91 12.69 3.80
N CYS A 88 -14.01 12.50 5.12
CA CYS A 88 -14.58 13.50 6.03
C CYS A 88 -13.75 14.78 6.14
N SER A 89 -12.43 14.66 6.07
CA SER A 89 -11.53 15.81 6.05
C SER A 89 -11.61 16.60 4.74
N PHE A 90 -11.92 15.94 3.62
CA PHE A 90 -11.95 16.57 2.30
C PHE A 90 -13.36 17.02 1.89
N ARG A 91 -14.41 16.34 2.37
CA ARG A 91 -15.81 16.61 2.06
C ARG A 91 -16.72 16.41 3.29
N PRO A 92 -16.87 17.44 4.14
CA PRO A 92 -17.61 17.36 5.40
C PRO A 92 -19.09 16.92 5.30
N PRO A 93 -19.90 17.38 4.32
CA PRO A 93 -21.34 17.08 4.32
C PRO A 93 -21.69 15.67 3.85
N THR A 94 -20.74 14.90 3.30
CA THR A 94 -20.96 13.53 2.84
C THR A 94 -20.54 12.46 3.86
N CYS A 95 -20.19 12.86 5.09
CA CYS A 95 -19.86 11.92 6.15
C CYS A 95 -21.08 11.46 6.93
N ARG A 96 -21.74 10.46 6.36
CA ARG A 96 -22.56 9.48 7.08
C ARG A 96 -22.10 8.09 6.67
#